data_AF-A0AAX6SHH7-F1
#
_entry.id   AF-A0AAX6SHH7-F1
#
_cell.length_a   1.000
_cell.length_b   1.000
_cell.length_c   1.000
_cell.angle_alpha   90.00
_cell.angle_beta   90.00
_cell.angle_gamma   90.00
#
_symmetry.space_group_name_H-M   'P 1'
#
loop_
_entity.id
_entity.type
_entity.pdbx_description
1 polymer ?
#
loop_
_entity_poly.entity_id
_entity_poly.type
_entity_poly.pdbx_seq_one_letter_code
_entity_poly.pdbx_strand_id
1 'polypeptide(L)'
;MSRRGSTLPTRAHWLLLGLALLFSLVLFLYLLECAPQTDGNASLPGAVGESYSREYYQALLQEQEEHYQTRAASLKRQIAQLKQELQEVSEKMKSLQERRNVGARGIGYHGNGEQAPGDLLGFLHSQIEKAEVSVGAKLPSEYSLVPFESFTLMKVFQLEMGLTRHPEEKPVRKDKRDELVEVIEAGLEVLNNPDEEDEQENEEGPLGEKLIFNENDFIEGYYRTERDKGTQYELFFKKADLMEYRHVTLFRPFGPLMKVQSDVVDISRAIINIIMPLAQRTEAFTQFMQNFRDVCIHQDKRIHLTVVYFGKEGLSEVKSILESVTRL
;
A
#
# COMPACT_ATOMS: atom_id res chain seq x y z
N MET A 1 -36.31 -50.73 -17.14
CA MET A 1 -37.74 -50.35 -17.27
C MET A 1 -38.03 -49.16 -16.36
N SER A 2 -38.39 -48.05 -17.00
CA SER A 2 -39.06 -46.81 -16.56
C SER A 2 -38.88 -46.28 -15.12
N ARG A 3 -38.09 -45.21 -14.96
CA ARG A 3 -38.15 -44.31 -13.79
C ARG A 3 -39.19 -43.20 -14.08
N ARG A 4 -40.08 -43.01 -13.11
CA ARG A 4 -41.31 -42.21 -13.14
C ARG A 4 -41.06 -40.74 -13.47
N GLY A 5 -41.74 -40.23 -14.49
CA GLY A 5 -41.89 -38.80 -14.74
C GLY A 5 -42.91 -38.19 -13.77
N SER A 6 -42.53 -37.09 -13.13
CA SER A 6 -43.44 -36.26 -12.34
C SER A 6 -44.15 -35.26 -13.25
N THR A 7 -45.34 -35.60 -13.72
CA THR A 7 -46.26 -34.63 -14.34
C THR A 7 -46.94 -33.84 -13.22
N LEU A 8 -46.38 -32.70 -12.85
CA LEU A 8 -47.10 -31.70 -12.04
C LEU A 8 -48.34 -31.26 -12.83
N PRO A 9 -49.52 -31.14 -12.20
CA PRO A 9 -50.74 -30.76 -12.91
C PRO A 9 -50.53 -29.39 -13.54
N THR A 10 -50.83 -29.25 -14.82
CA THR A 10 -50.70 -28.00 -15.60
C THR A 10 -51.24 -26.77 -14.88
N ARG A 11 -52.28 -26.92 -14.04
CA ARG A 11 -52.83 -25.87 -13.18
C ARG A 11 -51.85 -25.33 -12.13
N ALA A 12 -50.98 -26.16 -11.56
CA ALA A 12 -49.95 -25.73 -10.61
C ALA A 12 -48.85 -24.91 -11.29
N HIS A 13 -48.52 -25.22 -12.56
CA HIS A 13 -47.61 -24.39 -13.35
C HIS A 13 -48.18 -23.01 -13.65
N TRP A 14 -49.48 -22.91 -13.98
CA TRP A 14 -50.14 -21.61 -14.17
C TRP A 14 -50.23 -20.80 -12.89
N LEU A 15 -50.45 -21.43 -11.74
CA LEU A 15 -50.43 -20.75 -10.43
C LEU A 15 -49.04 -20.26 -10.05
N LEU A 16 -48.00 -21.07 -10.25
CA LEU A 16 -46.62 -20.66 -10.01
C LEU A 16 -46.17 -19.55 -10.97
N LEU A 17 -46.60 -19.60 -12.24
CA LEU A 17 -46.34 -18.55 -13.21
C LEU A 17 -47.03 -17.23 -12.81
N GLY A 18 -48.29 -17.30 -12.37
CA GLY A 18 -49.03 -16.13 -11.87
C GLY A 18 -48.40 -15.52 -10.61
N LEU A 19 -47.91 -16.36 -9.70
CA LEU A 19 -47.26 -15.93 -8.46
C LEU A 19 -45.88 -15.31 -8.74
N ALA A 20 -45.12 -15.88 -9.67
CA ALA A 20 -43.86 -15.29 -10.15
C ALA A 20 -44.07 -13.93 -10.83
N LEU A 21 -45.12 -13.81 -11.66
CA LEU A 21 -45.46 -12.57 -12.34
C LEU A 21 -45.90 -11.49 -11.33
N LEU A 22 -46.66 -11.87 -10.30
CA LEU A 22 -47.04 -10.98 -9.20
C LEU A 22 -45.81 -10.51 -8.41
N PHE A 23 -44.87 -11.40 -8.08
CA PHE A 23 -43.61 -11.03 -7.43
C PHE A 23 -42.76 -10.10 -8.30
N SER A 24 -42.72 -10.34 -9.61
CA SER A 24 -42.01 -9.45 -10.55
C SER A 24 -42.63 -8.05 -10.61
N LEU A 25 -43.96 -7.96 -10.50
CA LEU A 25 -44.70 -6.69 -10.52
C LEU A 25 -44.48 -5.93 -9.20
N VAL A 26 -44.47 -6.62 -8.06
CA VAL A 26 -44.12 -6.03 -6.76
C VAL A 26 -42.67 -5.54 -6.74
N LEU A 27 -41.73 -6.30 -7.28
CA LEU A 27 -40.33 -5.87 -7.43
C LEU A 27 -40.21 -4.65 -8.36
N PHE A 28 -40.98 -4.61 -9.44
CA PHE A 28 -40.99 -3.48 -10.37
C PHE A 28 -41.57 -2.22 -9.73
N LEU A 29 -42.63 -2.34 -8.94
CA LEU A 29 -43.19 -1.23 -8.16
C LEU A 29 -42.22 -0.77 -7.08
N TYR A 30 -41.58 -1.70 -6.38
CA TYR A 30 -40.55 -1.38 -5.39
C TYR A 30 -39.34 -0.66 -6.01
N LEU A 31 -38.91 -1.07 -7.21
CA LEU A 31 -37.87 -0.37 -7.97
C LEU A 31 -38.34 0.99 -8.50
N LEU A 32 -39.63 1.17 -8.82
CA LEU A 32 -40.20 2.48 -9.17
C LEU A 32 -40.25 3.43 -7.96
N GLU A 33 -40.52 2.90 -6.77
CA GLU A 33 -40.62 3.66 -5.52
C GLU A 33 -39.24 3.93 -4.89
N CYS A 34 -38.24 3.09 -5.19
CA CYS A 34 -36.83 3.26 -4.78
C CYS A 34 -35.91 3.78 -5.90
N ALA A 35 -36.43 4.13 -7.09
CA ALA A 35 -35.63 4.80 -8.10
C ALA A 35 -35.39 6.25 -7.65
N PRO A 36 -34.13 6.67 -7.42
CA PRO A 36 -33.84 8.07 -7.18
C PRO A 36 -34.26 8.87 -8.42
N GLN A 37 -34.92 9.99 -8.16
CA GLN A 37 -35.37 10.95 -9.17
C GLN A 37 -34.18 11.30 -10.07
N THR A 38 -34.19 10.75 -11.29
CA THR A 38 -33.25 11.14 -12.33
C THR A 38 -33.83 12.38 -12.98
N ASP A 39 -33.37 13.54 -12.52
CA ASP A 39 -33.66 14.81 -13.15
C ASP A 39 -33.13 14.78 -14.59
N GLY A 40 -34.02 14.53 -15.54
CA GLY A 40 -33.65 14.27 -16.93
C GLY A 40 -34.85 14.15 -17.86
N ASN A 41 -35.58 15.25 -18.04
CA ASN A 41 -36.33 15.63 -19.24
C ASN A 41 -37.46 14.71 -19.76
N ALA A 42 -38.72 15.10 -19.48
CA ALA A 42 -39.86 14.81 -20.36
C ALA A 42 -41.02 15.84 -20.23
N SER A 43 -41.02 16.81 -21.15
CA SER A 43 -42.13 17.45 -21.89
C SER A 43 -43.48 17.85 -21.22
N LEU A 44 -43.71 19.18 -21.23
CA LEU A 44 -44.93 20.03 -21.40
C LEU A 44 -46.34 19.39 -21.58
N PRO A 45 -47.39 19.99 -20.98
CA PRO A 45 -48.13 21.06 -21.69
C PRO A 45 -48.67 22.22 -20.81
N GLY A 46 -48.72 23.45 -21.37
CA GLY A 46 -49.63 24.52 -20.90
C GLY A 46 -49.01 25.92 -20.78
N ALA A 47 -49.31 26.79 -21.75
CA ALA A 47 -48.74 28.12 -22.03
C ALA A 47 -48.98 29.24 -20.99
N VAL A 48 -49.09 28.94 -19.69
CA VAL A 48 -49.17 29.94 -18.60
C VAL A 48 -48.19 29.65 -17.45
N GLY A 49 -47.58 28.45 -17.40
CA GLY A 49 -46.63 28.04 -16.35
C GLY A 49 -45.14 28.22 -16.67
N GLU A 50 -44.78 28.48 -17.94
CA GLU A 50 -43.38 28.57 -18.36
C GLU A 50 -42.63 29.77 -17.76
N SER A 51 -43.31 30.91 -17.57
CA SER A 51 -42.69 32.11 -16.98
C SER A 51 -42.30 31.88 -15.52
N TYR A 52 -43.20 31.28 -14.73
CA TYR A 52 -42.97 31.05 -13.30
C TYR A 52 -41.92 29.96 -13.06
N SER A 53 -41.94 28.90 -13.87
CA SER A 53 -40.94 27.83 -13.80
C SER A 53 -39.56 28.33 -14.23
N ARG A 54 -39.47 29.14 -15.30
CA ARG A 54 -38.22 29.73 -15.77
C ARG A 54 -37.61 30.70 -14.75
N GLU A 55 -38.42 31.57 -14.16
CA GLU A 55 -37.99 32.49 -13.10
C GLU A 55 -37.51 31.73 -11.86
N TYR A 56 -38.18 30.64 -11.50
CA TYR A 56 -37.77 29.76 -10.40
C TYR A 56 -36.42 29.06 -10.67
N TYR A 57 -36.23 28.47 -11.86
CA TYR A 57 -34.94 27.89 -12.24
C TYR A 57 -33.82 28.92 -12.32
N GLN A 58 -34.13 30.14 -12.77
CA GLN A 58 -33.18 31.23 -12.80
C GLN A 58 -32.78 31.69 -11.40
N ALA A 59 -33.73 31.75 -10.46
CA ALA A 59 -33.46 32.04 -9.06
C ALA A 59 -32.58 30.97 -8.41
N LEU A 60 -32.81 29.68 -8.72
CA LEU A 60 -32.02 28.57 -8.17
C LEU A 60 -30.57 28.57 -8.69
N LEU A 61 -30.37 28.90 -9.97
CA LEU A 61 -29.04 29.09 -10.55
C LEU A 61 -28.32 30.29 -9.91
N GLN A 62 -29.03 31.38 -9.68
CA GLN A 62 -28.49 32.56 -9.04
C GLN A 62 -28.09 32.27 -7.58
N GLU A 63 -28.91 31.55 -6.82
CA GLU A 63 -28.60 31.13 -5.45
C GLU A 63 -27.35 30.23 -5.40
N GLN A 64 -27.22 29.30 -6.36
CA GLN A 64 -26.04 28.45 -6.46
C GLN A 64 -24.79 29.27 -6.81
N GLU A 65 -24.89 30.22 -7.73
CA GLU A 65 -23.79 31.12 -8.09
C GLU A 65 -23.36 31.98 -6.88
N GLU A 66 -24.31 32.56 -6.16
CA GLU A 66 -24.06 33.33 -4.94
C GLU A 66 -23.38 32.48 -3.86
N HIS A 67 -23.79 31.21 -3.72
CA HIS A 67 -23.12 30.26 -2.82
C HIS A 67 -21.66 29.98 -3.22
N TYR A 68 -21.40 29.76 -4.50
CA TYR A 68 -20.03 29.56 -5.00
C TYR A 68 -19.19 30.82 -4.84
N GLN A 69 -19.72 31.99 -5.18
CA GLN A 69 -19.05 33.26 -4.99
C GLN A 69 -18.72 33.52 -3.52
N THR A 70 -19.65 33.20 -2.61
CA THR A 70 -19.44 33.32 -1.16
C THR A 70 -18.34 32.38 -0.66
N ARG A 71 -18.35 31.12 -1.09
CA ARG A 71 -17.27 30.16 -0.77
C ARG A 71 -15.93 30.61 -1.32
N ALA A 72 -15.88 31.04 -2.59
CA ALA A 72 -14.66 31.54 -3.22
C ALA A 72 -14.11 32.77 -2.50
N ALA A 73 -14.99 33.71 -2.10
CA ALA A 73 -14.59 34.88 -1.32
C ALA A 73 -14.09 34.51 0.08
N SER A 74 -14.73 33.55 0.75
CA SER A 74 -14.29 33.02 2.05
C SER A 74 -12.91 32.38 1.95
N LEU A 75 -12.71 31.48 0.98
CA LEU A 75 -11.42 30.84 0.72
C LEU A 75 -10.34 31.86 0.36
N LYS A 76 -10.67 32.87 -0.46
CA LYS A 76 -9.74 33.95 -0.79
C LYS A 76 -9.33 34.76 0.45
N ARG A 77 -10.24 34.99 1.40
CA ARG A 77 -9.92 35.60 2.70
C ARG A 77 -9.04 34.70 3.55
N GLN A 78 -9.32 33.39 3.62
CA GLN A 78 -8.49 32.44 4.35
C GLN A 78 -7.06 32.37 3.78
N ILE A 79 -6.92 32.33 2.45
CA ILE A 79 -5.62 32.37 1.79
C ILE A 79 -4.90 33.69 2.09
N ALA A 80 -5.60 34.82 2.08
CA ALA A 80 -5.00 36.12 2.41
C ALA A 80 -4.54 36.17 3.88
N GLN A 81 -5.34 35.63 4.80
CA GLN A 81 -5.01 35.55 6.22
C GLN A 81 -3.81 34.64 6.46
N LEU A 82 -3.79 33.43 5.90
CA LEU A 82 -2.66 32.51 6.00
C LEU A 82 -1.39 33.13 5.41
N LYS A 83 -1.48 33.83 4.27
CA LYS A 83 -0.33 34.55 3.69
C LYS A 83 0.19 35.65 4.62
N GLN A 84 -0.69 36.38 5.29
CA GLN A 84 -0.31 37.39 6.26
C GLN A 84 0.36 36.77 7.49
N GLU A 85 -0.20 35.69 8.03
CA GLU A 85 0.40 34.96 9.16
C GLU A 85 1.78 34.41 8.79
N LEU A 86 1.93 33.86 7.59
CA LEU A 86 3.21 33.36 7.09
C LEU A 86 4.25 34.48 6.92
N GLN A 87 3.81 35.65 6.45
CA GLN A 87 4.67 36.83 6.34
C GLN A 87 5.06 37.37 7.73
N GLU A 88 4.13 37.43 8.68
CA GLU A 88 4.40 37.88 10.05
C GLU A 88 5.38 36.95 10.77
N VAL A 89 5.23 35.63 10.60
CA VAL A 89 6.18 34.64 11.12
C VAL A 89 7.56 34.82 10.46
N SER A 90 7.61 35.07 9.15
CA SER A 90 8.86 35.34 8.43
C SER A 90 9.56 36.62 8.94
N GLU A 91 8.81 37.69 9.18
CA GLU A 91 9.34 38.96 9.71
C GLU A 91 9.78 38.83 11.18
N LYS A 92 9.04 38.09 12.00
CA LYS A 92 9.45 37.71 13.36
C LYS A 92 10.75 36.90 13.35
N MET A 93 10.88 35.95 12.42
CA MET A 93 12.11 35.16 12.28
C MET A 93 13.30 36.03 11.85
N LYS A 94 13.11 36.92 10.87
CA LYS A 94 14.15 37.88 10.43
C LYS A 94 14.59 38.82 11.54
N SER A 95 13.65 39.37 12.31
CA SER A 95 13.97 40.29 13.42
C SER A 95 14.69 39.58 14.58
N LEU A 96 14.34 38.32 14.87
CA LEU A 96 15.09 37.48 15.82
C LEU A 96 16.51 37.19 15.32
N GLN A 97 16.68 36.92 14.03
CA GLN A 97 17.99 36.68 13.40
C GLN A 97 18.86 37.95 13.41
N GLU A 98 18.29 39.11 13.12
CA GLU A 98 19.01 40.39 13.14
C GLU A 98 19.44 40.77 14.56
N ARG A 99 18.59 40.49 15.58
CA ARG A 99 18.93 40.67 16.99
C ARG A 99 20.04 39.73 17.48
N ARG A 100 20.12 38.51 16.91
CA ARG A 100 21.18 37.53 17.20
C ARG A 100 22.53 37.95 16.60
N ASN A 101 22.53 38.55 15.41
CA ASN A 101 23.75 38.99 14.73
C ASN A 101 24.46 40.16 15.44
N VAL A 102 23.72 41.01 16.16
CA VAL A 102 24.29 42.10 16.96
C VAL A 102 24.92 41.60 18.28
N GLY A 103 24.49 40.43 18.79
CA GLY A 103 24.99 39.83 20.03
C GLY A 103 26.21 38.90 19.89
N ALA A 104 26.63 38.56 18.66
CA ALA A 104 27.65 37.54 18.40
C ALA A 104 29.10 38.08 18.36
N ARG A 105 29.45 38.97 19.30
CA ARG A 105 30.86 39.30 19.63
C ARG A 105 31.08 39.08 21.13
N GLY A 106 31.13 37.82 21.55
CA GLY A 106 31.50 37.51 22.92
C GLY A 106 31.19 36.09 23.35
N ILE A 107 32.23 35.25 23.30
CA ILE A 107 32.50 34.11 24.21
C ILE A 107 31.55 32.91 24.09
N GLY A 108 32.17 31.75 23.88
CA GLY A 108 31.53 30.50 23.51
C GLY A 108 30.66 29.91 24.59
N TYR A 109 29.48 29.46 24.17
CA TYR A 109 28.82 28.22 24.56
C TYR A 109 27.90 27.88 23.39
N HIS A 110 28.15 26.78 22.68
CA HIS A 110 27.26 26.26 21.64
C HIS A 110 26.00 25.66 22.30
N GLY A 111 25.10 26.54 22.74
CA GLY A 111 23.74 26.20 23.10
C GLY A 111 22.80 26.44 21.92
N ASN A 112 21.99 25.43 21.60
CA ASN A 112 20.89 25.42 20.63
C ASN A 112 20.30 26.80 20.34
N GLY A 113 20.50 27.27 19.12
CA GLY A 113 19.76 28.41 18.58
C GLY A 113 19.13 27.97 17.27
N GLU A 114 17.85 27.58 17.38
CA GLU A 114 16.83 27.37 16.33
C GLU A 114 17.36 27.57 14.90
N GLN A 115 17.61 26.43 14.25
CA GLN A 115 18.05 26.29 12.87
C GLN A 115 16.93 26.70 11.93
N ALA A 116 17.26 27.41 10.86
CA ALA A 116 16.30 27.78 9.82
C ALA A 116 15.64 26.53 9.21
N PRO A 117 14.41 26.59 8.68
CA PRO A 117 13.72 25.39 8.18
C PRO A 117 14.49 24.66 7.06
N GLY A 118 15.27 25.38 6.24
CA GLY A 118 16.19 24.76 5.26
C GLY A 118 17.42 24.11 5.89
N ASP A 119 17.88 24.60 7.04
CA ASP A 119 18.97 24.00 7.82
C ASP A 119 18.50 22.72 8.53
N LEU A 120 17.23 22.65 8.94
CA LEU A 120 16.65 21.43 9.50
C LEU A 120 16.52 20.32 8.45
N LEU A 121 15.99 20.62 7.26
CA LEU A 121 15.87 19.60 6.20
C LEU A 121 17.26 19.07 5.81
N GLY A 122 18.23 19.96 5.62
CA GLY A 122 19.63 19.58 5.38
C GLY A 122 20.23 18.75 6.52
N PHE A 123 19.92 19.10 7.77
CA PHE A 123 20.32 18.29 8.93
C PHE A 123 19.70 16.89 8.88
N LEU A 124 18.40 16.77 8.56
CA LEU A 124 17.72 15.47 8.44
C LEU A 124 18.35 14.60 7.33
N HIS A 125 18.64 15.18 6.16
CA HIS A 125 19.38 14.46 5.11
C HIS A 125 20.76 14.03 5.59
N SER A 126 21.48 14.87 6.34
CA SER A 126 22.77 14.49 6.92
C SER A 126 22.66 13.36 7.96
N GLN A 127 21.51 13.21 8.63
CA GLN A 127 21.26 12.08 9.53
C GLN A 127 21.05 10.79 8.74
N ILE A 128 20.35 10.85 7.60
CA ILE A 128 20.17 9.68 6.70
C ILE A 128 21.52 9.18 6.19
N GLU A 129 22.39 10.09 5.75
CA GLU A 129 23.76 9.74 5.29
C GLU A 129 24.59 9.07 6.39
N LYS A 130 24.41 9.50 7.65
CA LYS A 130 25.06 8.87 8.82
C LYS A 130 24.40 7.56 9.24
N ALA A 131 23.15 7.34 8.86
CA ALA A 131 22.32 6.25 9.36
C ALA A 131 22.55 4.90 8.69
N GLU A 132 23.58 4.76 7.85
CA GLU A 132 23.94 3.48 7.22
C GLU A 132 22.80 2.83 6.42
N VAL A 133 21.80 3.62 6.03
CA VAL A 133 20.61 3.12 5.33
C VAL A 133 20.97 2.70 3.90
N SER A 134 21.87 3.44 3.25
CA SER A 134 22.33 3.18 1.88
C SER A 134 23.68 2.44 1.81
N VAL A 135 24.51 2.53 2.85
CA VAL A 135 25.85 1.92 2.91
C VAL A 135 26.05 1.24 4.25
N GLY A 136 26.22 -0.08 4.25
CA GLY A 136 26.44 -0.84 5.48
C GLY A 136 27.75 -0.45 6.17
N ALA A 137 27.75 -0.35 7.51
CA ALA A 137 28.99 -0.11 8.25
C ALA A 137 29.64 -1.36 8.83
N LYS A 138 30.89 -1.13 9.22
CA LYS A 138 31.70 -2.09 9.93
C LYS A 138 31.25 -2.18 11.38
N LEU A 139 30.59 -3.27 11.73
CA LEU A 139 30.26 -3.59 13.10
C LEU A 139 31.51 -4.03 13.88
N PRO A 140 31.64 -3.64 15.16
CA PRO A 140 32.77 -4.07 15.99
C PRO A 140 32.67 -5.56 16.37
N SER A 141 31.47 -6.14 16.40
CA SER A 141 31.23 -7.56 16.66
C SER A 141 29.89 -8.02 16.09
N GLU A 142 29.69 -9.34 16.00
CA GLU A 142 28.42 -9.95 15.60
C GLU A 142 27.25 -9.61 16.55
N TYR A 143 27.54 -9.41 17.83
CA TYR A 143 26.55 -9.02 18.84
C TYR A 143 26.10 -7.56 18.74
N SER A 144 26.78 -6.76 17.90
CA SER A 144 26.41 -5.37 17.66
C SER A 144 25.39 -5.23 16.53
N LEU A 145 25.04 -6.33 15.85
CA LEU A 145 24.03 -6.33 14.80
C LEU A 145 22.65 -6.19 15.42
N VAL A 146 21.93 -5.15 15.01
CA VAL A 146 20.49 -5.02 15.29
C VAL A 146 19.76 -5.70 14.12
N PRO A 147 18.97 -6.76 14.37
CA PRO A 147 18.23 -7.43 13.30
C PRO A 147 17.00 -6.62 12.89
N PHE A 148 16.52 -6.88 11.68
CA PHE A 148 15.22 -6.40 11.24
C PHE A 148 14.10 -7.22 11.88
N GLU A 149 13.00 -6.54 12.21
CA GLU A 149 11.72 -7.13 12.56
C GLU A 149 10.80 -7.04 11.34
N SER A 150 10.02 -8.09 11.10
CA SER A 150 9.07 -8.14 9.98
C SER A 150 7.68 -7.73 10.44
N PHE A 151 6.92 -7.10 9.55
CA PHE A 151 5.51 -6.86 9.75
C PHE A 151 4.71 -6.98 8.46
N THR A 152 3.44 -7.28 8.64
CA THR A 152 2.38 -7.21 7.63
C THR A 152 1.33 -6.22 8.12
N LEU A 153 0.29 -5.95 7.34
CA LEU A 153 -0.82 -5.09 7.77
C LEU A 153 -1.36 -5.47 9.17
N MET A 154 -1.38 -6.78 9.48
CA MET A 154 -2.09 -7.31 10.64
C MET A 154 -1.21 -7.91 11.73
N LYS A 155 0.06 -8.19 11.43
CA LYS A 155 0.95 -8.94 12.32
C LYS A 155 2.34 -8.33 12.33
N VAL A 156 2.95 -8.33 13.51
CA VAL A 156 4.37 -8.00 13.70
C VAL A 156 5.07 -9.26 14.17
N PHE A 157 6.27 -9.51 13.64
CA PHE A 157 7.09 -10.67 13.93
C PHE A 157 8.38 -10.21 14.60
N GLN A 158 8.47 -10.43 15.91
CA GLN A 158 9.60 -9.98 16.73
C GLN A 158 10.50 -11.15 17.11
N LEU A 159 11.81 -10.92 17.04
CA LEU A 159 12.82 -11.94 17.38
C LEU A 159 13.10 -12.00 18.89
N GLU A 160 12.89 -10.90 19.61
CA GLU A 160 13.21 -10.79 21.05
C GLU A 160 12.35 -11.71 21.95
N MET A 161 11.25 -12.25 21.43
CA MET A 161 10.36 -13.14 22.16
C MET A 161 10.90 -14.55 22.39
N GLY A 162 12.08 -14.90 21.86
CA GLY A 162 12.78 -16.14 22.21
C GLY A 162 12.27 -17.40 21.51
N LEU A 163 12.13 -17.36 20.18
CA LEU A 163 11.74 -18.50 19.32
C LEU A 163 10.52 -19.26 19.84
N THR A 164 9.52 -18.54 20.32
CA THR A 164 8.26 -19.13 20.77
C THR A 164 7.54 -19.79 19.60
N ARG A 165 6.64 -20.72 19.93
CA ARG A 165 5.79 -21.41 18.94
C ARG A 165 4.93 -20.45 18.10
N HIS A 166 4.66 -19.25 18.62
CA HIS A 166 3.90 -18.19 17.96
C HIS A 166 4.73 -16.90 17.98
N PRO A 167 5.62 -16.69 16.99
CA PRO A 167 6.40 -15.46 16.86
C PRO A 167 5.55 -14.27 16.39
N GLU A 168 4.28 -14.52 16.02
CA GLU A 168 3.31 -13.49 15.63
C GLU A 168 2.76 -12.75 16.84
N GLU A 169 3.03 -11.45 16.91
CA GLU A 169 2.29 -10.54 17.78
C GLU A 169 1.23 -9.82 16.94
N LYS A 170 -0.02 -9.77 17.42
CA LYS A 170 -0.89 -8.68 16.98
C LYS A 170 -0.23 -7.42 17.50
N PRO A 171 -0.08 -6.34 16.73
CA PRO A 171 0.39 -5.08 17.29
C PRO A 171 -0.63 -4.62 18.35
N VAL A 172 -0.40 -5.02 19.61
CA VAL A 172 -1.38 -4.91 20.71
C VAL A 172 -1.46 -3.46 21.15
N ARG A 173 -0.32 -2.76 21.10
CA ARG A 173 -0.24 -1.35 21.47
C ARG A 173 -0.67 -0.47 20.31
N LYS A 174 -1.59 0.46 20.61
CA LYS A 174 -2.22 1.32 19.61
C LYS A 174 -1.22 2.25 18.93
N ASP A 175 -0.28 2.80 19.69
CA ASP A 175 0.85 3.60 19.21
C ASP A 175 1.64 2.91 18.10
N LYS A 176 1.99 1.63 18.29
CA LYS A 176 2.73 0.85 17.28
C LYS A 176 1.92 0.54 16.04
N ARG A 177 0.62 0.34 16.17
CA ARG A 177 -0.26 0.19 14.98
C ARG A 177 -0.32 1.47 14.19
N ASP A 178 -0.58 2.59 14.87
CA ASP A 178 -0.74 3.89 14.24
C ASP A 178 0.58 4.28 13.53
N GLU A 179 1.74 3.97 14.13
CA GLU A 179 3.06 4.13 13.51
C GLU A 179 3.22 3.31 12.22
N LEU A 180 2.90 2.01 12.23
CA LEU A 180 3.06 1.17 11.04
C LEU A 180 2.09 1.57 9.92
N VAL A 181 0.87 1.98 10.27
CA VAL A 181 -0.11 2.50 9.30
C VAL A 181 0.42 3.77 8.65
N GLU A 182 0.92 4.73 9.44
CA GLU A 182 1.52 5.97 8.94
C GLU A 182 2.69 5.69 7.99
N VAL A 183 3.55 4.71 8.31
CA VAL A 183 4.69 4.32 7.47
C VAL A 183 4.21 3.72 6.14
N ILE A 184 3.18 2.88 6.15
CA ILE A 184 2.62 2.29 4.91
C ILE A 184 1.98 3.38 4.05
N GLU A 185 1.21 4.30 4.66
CA GLU A 185 0.59 5.44 3.97
C GLU A 185 1.64 6.33 3.31
N ALA A 186 2.73 6.66 4.03
CA ALA A 186 3.83 7.42 3.47
C ALA A 186 4.56 6.67 2.34
N GLY A 187 4.70 5.35 2.44
CA GLY A 187 5.24 4.52 1.36
C GLY A 187 4.38 4.56 0.10
N LEU A 188 3.06 4.51 0.27
CA LEU A 188 2.11 4.67 -0.84
C LEU A 188 2.14 6.07 -1.44
N GLU A 189 2.32 7.11 -0.61
CA GLU A 189 2.49 8.49 -1.09
C GLU A 189 3.73 8.63 -1.97
N VAL A 190 4.86 8.04 -1.55
CA VAL A 190 6.11 8.01 -2.34
C VAL A 190 5.93 7.29 -3.67
N LEU A 191 5.23 6.14 -3.69
CA LEU A 191 5.01 5.39 -4.93
C LEU A 191 4.04 6.08 -5.89
N ASN A 192 2.99 6.69 -5.34
CA ASN A 192 1.95 7.32 -6.15
C ASN A 192 2.31 8.76 -6.55
N ASN A 193 3.29 9.38 -5.92
CA ASN A 193 3.81 10.71 -6.24
C ASN A 193 5.34 10.66 -6.33
N PRO A 194 5.89 10.02 -7.39
CA PRO A 194 7.33 10.02 -7.63
C PRO A 194 7.87 11.45 -7.84
N ASP A 195 9.13 11.69 -7.50
CA ASP A 195 9.79 12.96 -7.77
C ASP A 195 10.22 13.02 -9.26
N GLU A 196 10.51 14.21 -9.80
CA GLU A 196 10.92 14.39 -11.21
C GLU A 196 12.14 13.54 -11.63
N GLU A 197 12.98 13.15 -10.66
CA GLU A 197 14.13 12.25 -10.85
C GLU A 197 13.68 10.79 -11.05
N ASP A 198 12.69 10.32 -10.30
CA ASP A 198 12.16 8.96 -10.42
C ASP A 198 11.21 8.80 -11.61
N GLU A 199 10.57 9.90 -12.05
CA GLU A 199 9.69 9.88 -13.23
C GLU A 199 10.46 9.47 -14.50
N GLN A 200 11.70 9.94 -14.64
CA GLN A 200 12.57 9.63 -15.79
C GLN A 200 12.94 8.14 -15.86
N GLU A 201 13.12 7.47 -14.72
CA GLU A 201 13.36 6.03 -14.66
C GLU A 201 12.11 5.21 -14.99
N ASN A 202 10.91 5.75 -14.71
CA ASN A 202 9.64 5.08 -14.97
C ASN A 202 9.12 5.26 -16.40
N GLU A 203 9.60 6.26 -17.15
CA GLU A 203 9.22 6.50 -18.55
C GLU A 203 9.75 5.43 -19.54
N GLU A 204 10.72 4.61 -19.16
CA GLU A 204 11.22 3.50 -19.99
C GLU A 204 10.33 2.24 -19.95
N GLY A 205 9.23 2.24 -19.16
CA GLY A 205 8.29 1.12 -19.04
C GLY A 205 7.31 0.99 -20.24
N PRO A 206 6.87 -0.23 -20.63
CA PRO A 206 6.07 -0.43 -21.86
C PRO A 206 4.63 0.10 -21.84
N LEU A 207 4.17 0.72 -20.75
CA LEU A 207 2.79 1.17 -20.56
C LEU A 207 2.83 2.49 -19.77
N GLY A 208 2.74 3.63 -20.47
CA GLY A 208 2.66 4.98 -19.89
C GLY A 208 1.39 5.26 -19.08
N GLU A 209 0.82 4.26 -18.42
CA GLU A 209 -0.22 4.42 -17.41
C GLU A 209 0.43 4.43 -16.03
N LYS A 210 0.26 5.54 -15.31
CA LYS A 210 0.71 5.70 -13.92
C LYS A 210 0.09 4.59 -13.07
N LEU A 211 0.87 3.60 -12.66
CA LEU A 211 0.43 2.50 -11.82
C LEU A 211 0.14 3.03 -10.40
N ILE A 212 -1.13 3.09 -10.02
CA ILE A 212 -1.55 3.51 -8.67
C ILE A 212 -1.51 2.31 -7.73
N PHE A 213 -0.77 2.42 -6.63
CA PHE A 213 -0.68 1.40 -5.57
C PHE A 213 -1.63 1.71 -4.42
N ASN A 214 -2.21 0.66 -3.83
CA ASN A 214 -3.09 0.72 -2.67
C ASN A 214 -2.54 -0.12 -1.50
N GLU A 215 -3.15 0.00 -0.32
CA GLU A 215 -2.79 -0.81 0.86
C GLU A 215 -2.83 -2.32 0.61
N ASN A 216 -3.72 -2.80 -0.25
CA ASN A 216 -3.82 -4.22 -0.60
C ASN A 216 -2.63 -4.75 -1.41
N ASP A 217 -1.87 -3.85 -2.05
CA ASP A 217 -0.67 -4.20 -2.80
C ASP A 217 0.56 -4.33 -1.88
N PHE A 218 0.45 -3.94 -0.60
CA PHE A 218 1.49 -4.13 0.39
C PHE A 218 1.60 -5.61 0.80
N ILE A 219 2.81 -6.16 0.68
CA ILE A 219 3.08 -7.58 0.95
C ILE A 219 3.67 -7.74 2.36
N GLU A 220 4.78 -7.08 2.61
CA GLU A 220 5.56 -7.18 3.84
C GLU A 220 6.38 -5.91 4.01
N GLY A 221 6.70 -5.59 5.26
CA GLY A 221 7.67 -4.57 5.59
C GLY A 221 8.66 -5.07 6.63
N TYR A 222 9.84 -4.50 6.61
CA TYR A 222 10.87 -4.70 7.63
C TYR A 222 11.15 -3.39 8.32
N TYR A 223 11.42 -3.43 9.62
CA TYR A 223 11.94 -2.27 10.33
C TYR A 223 13.08 -2.61 11.28
N ARG A 224 13.95 -1.65 11.50
CA ARG A 224 15.06 -1.74 12.45
C ARG A 224 15.25 -0.41 13.14
N THR A 225 15.35 -0.42 14.46
CA THR A 225 15.54 0.78 15.27
C THR A 225 16.95 0.83 15.84
N GLU A 226 17.75 1.78 15.35
CA GLU A 226 19.04 2.16 15.94
C GLU A 226 18.83 3.29 16.95
N ARG A 227 19.19 3.03 18.21
CA ARG A 227 18.85 3.91 19.34
C ARG A 227 19.44 5.32 19.23
N ASP A 228 20.52 5.47 18.48
CA ASP A 228 21.28 6.71 18.30
C ASP A 228 20.99 7.41 16.97
N LYS A 229 20.29 6.75 16.03
CA LYS A 229 20.06 7.29 14.67
C LYS A 229 18.58 7.42 14.32
N GLY A 230 17.77 6.42 14.66
CA GLY A 230 16.35 6.37 14.29
C GLY A 230 15.91 5.00 13.81
N THR A 231 14.78 4.96 13.11
CA THR A 231 14.18 3.73 12.59
C THR A 231 14.23 3.70 11.08
N GLN A 232 14.79 2.63 10.52
CA GLN A 232 14.72 2.32 9.09
C GLN A 232 13.50 1.43 8.84
N TYR A 233 12.79 1.69 7.74
CA TYR A 233 11.70 0.88 7.24
C TYR A 233 11.96 0.51 5.77
N GLU A 234 11.75 -0.76 5.44
CA GLU A 234 11.75 -1.28 4.07
C GLU A 234 10.37 -1.81 3.77
N LEU A 235 9.75 -1.35 2.69
CA LEU A 235 8.37 -1.67 2.33
C LEU A 235 8.34 -2.32 0.95
N PHE A 236 7.63 -3.44 0.83
CA PHE A 236 7.51 -4.20 -0.41
C PHE A 236 6.07 -4.20 -0.90
N PHE A 237 5.88 -3.64 -2.10
CA PHE A 237 4.59 -3.58 -2.76
C PHE A 237 4.60 -4.37 -4.06
N LYS A 238 3.58 -5.18 -4.29
CA LYS A 238 3.46 -5.97 -5.50
C LYS A 238 2.00 -6.06 -5.96
N LYS A 239 1.76 -5.73 -7.22
CA LYS A 239 0.49 -6.02 -7.88
C LYS A 239 0.46 -7.45 -8.37
N ALA A 240 -0.69 -8.11 -8.23
CA ALA A 240 -0.87 -9.51 -8.59
C ALA A 240 -0.49 -9.82 -10.05
N ASP A 241 -0.78 -8.90 -10.96
CA ASP A 241 -0.60 -9.11 -12.41
C ASP A 241 0.81 -8.76 -12.92
N LEU A 242 1.67 -8.22 -12.04
CA LEU A 242 3.01 -7.76 -12.40
C LEU A 242 4.09 -8.70 -11.87
N MET A 243 5.09 -8.95 -12.71
CA MET A 243 6.31 -9.70 -12.36
C MET A 243 7.41 -8.78 -11.82
N GLU A 244 7.04 -7.59 -11.38
CA GLU A 244 7.88 -6.62 -10.68
C GLU A 244 7.31 -6.35 -9.28
N TYR A 245 8.17 -5.95 -8.36
CA TYR A 245 7.74 -5.36 -7.09
C TYR A 245 8.41 -3.99 -6.91
N ARG A 246 7.73 -3.12 -6.17
CA ARG A 246 8.27 -1.83 -5.75
C ARG A 246 8.84 -1.97 -4.36
N HIS A 247 10.06 -1.49 -4.18
CA HIS A 247 10.75 -1.45 -2.90
C HIS A 247 10.90 0.01 -2.48
N VAL A 248 10.39 0.36 -1.30
CA VAL A 248 10.51 1.72 -0.75
C VAL A 248 11.26 1.65 0.56
N THR A 249 12.33 2.41 0.65
CA THR A 249 13.09 2.58 1.89
C THR A 249 12.79 3.95 2.49
N LEU A 250 12.26 3.94 3.71
CA LEU A 250 11.97 5.13 4.50
C LEU A 250 12.84 5.15 5.76
N PHE A 251 13.21 6.34 6.20
CA PHE A 251 13.97 6.51 7.44
C PHE A 251 13.31 7.55 8.33
N ARG A 252 13.03 7.16 9.57
CA ARG A 252 12.54 8.05 10.62
C ARG A 252 13.70 8.38 11.55
N PRO A 253 14.37 9.54 11.38
CA PRO A 253 15.26 10.08 12.39
C PRO A 253 14.45 10.47 13.65
N PHE A 254 15.04 11.25 14.56
CA PHE A 254 14.30 11.89 15.65
C PHE A 254 13.41 13.06 15.16
N GLY A 255 12.61 12.81 14.12
CA GLY A 255 11.84 13.79 13.37
C GLY A 255 10.82 13.13 12.43
N PRO A 256 10.40 13.82 11.36
CA PRO A 256 9.44 13.26 10.39
C PRO A 256 10.05 12.10 9.60
N LEU A 257 9.18 11.26 9.04
CA LEU A 257 9.58 10.18 8.14
C LEU A 257 10.12 10.76 6.82
N MET A 258 11.26 10.27 6.38
CA MET A 258 11.96 10.73 5.18
C MET A 258 12.05 9.59 4.16
N LYS A 259 11.83 9.91 2.89
CA LYS A 259 12.16 9.01 1.77
C LYS A 259 13.67 8.88 1.64
N VAL A 260 14.16 7.65 1.51
CA VAL A 260 15.57 7.36 1.23
C VAL A 260 15.75 6.84 -0.18
N GLN A 261 14.94 5.85 -0.58
CA GLN A 261 15.06 5.20 -1.90
C GLN A 261 13.70 4.63 -2.33
N SER A 262 13.46 4.61 -3.64
CA SER A 262 12.34 3.90 -4.23
C SER A 262 12.80 3.18 -5.50
N ASP A 263 12.79 1.85 -5.48
CA ASP A 263 13.28 1.03 -6.59
C ASP A 263 12.17 0.18 -7.22
N VAL A 264 12.34 -0.11 -8.50
CA VAL A 264 11.56 -1.11 -9.23
C VAL A 264 12.43 -2.35 -9.43
N VAL A 265 11.98 -3.48 -8.90
CA VAL A 265 12.72 -4.74 -9.03
C VAL A 265 11.96 -5.69 -9.93
N ASP A 266 12.52 -5.93 -11.12
CA ASP A 266 12.00 -6.91 -12.07
C ASP A 266 12.37 -8.34 -11.65
N ILE A 267 11.35 -9.14 -11.36
CA ILE A 267 11.46 -10.57 -10.98
C ILE A 267 11.23 -11.47 -12.21
N SER A 268 10.98 -10.91 -13.40
CA SER A 268 10.67 -11.71 -14.61
C SER A 268 11.77 -12.74 -14.92
N ARG A 269 13.03 -12.38 -14.65
CA ARG A 269 14.23 -13.21 -14.89
C ARG A 269 14.77 -13.91 -13.65
N ALA A 270 14.16 -13.73 -12.49
CA ALA A 270 14.65 -14.35 -11.26
C ALA A 270 14.43 -15.87 -11.30
N ILE A 271 15.48 -16.62 -10.96
CA ILE A 271 15.45 -18.09 -10.86
C ILE A 271 15.56 -18.45 -9.38
N ILE A 272 14.57 -19.18 -8.87
CA ILE A 272 14.57 -19.63 -7.47
C ILE A 272 15.18 -21.02 -7.42
N ASN A 273 16.28 -21.18 -6.67
CA ASN A 273 16.94 -22.45 -6.45
C ASN A 273 16.63 -22.98 -5.05
N ILE A 274 15.86 -24.07 -4.98
CA ILE A 274 15.57 -24.77 -3.74
C ILE A 274 16.58 -25.90 -3.58
N ILE A 275 17.41 -25.83 -2.54
CA ILE A 275 18.38 -26.86 -2.19
C ILE A 275 17.82 -27.68 -1.03
N MET A 276 17.42 -28.91 -1.31
CA MET A 276 16.83 -29.81 -0.33
C MET A 276 17.83 -30.88 0.11
N PRO A 277 18.32 -30.83 1.36
CA PRO A 277 19.01 -31.97 1.95
C PRO A 277 18.01 -33.09 2.29
N LEU A 278 18.27 -34.31 1.83
CA LEU A 278 17.39 -35.47 2.04
C LEU A 278 18.17 -36.69 2.52
N ALA A 279 17.63 -37.41 3.50
CA ALA A 279 18.16 -38.69 3.97
C ALA A 279 17.00 -39.63 4.36
N GLN A 280 16.95 -40.83 3.78
CA GLN A 280 16.02 -41.95 4.10
C GLN A 280 14.50 -41.70 4.03
N ARG A 281 14.00 -40.45 4.03
CA ARG A 281 12.56 -40.10 4.06
C ARG A 281 11.90 -40.09 2.67
N THR A 282 11.88 -41.23 1.99
CA THR A 282 11.39 -41.34 0.61
C THR A 282 9.87 -41.14 0.49
N GLU A 283 9.09 -41.58 1.47
CA GLU A 283 7.63 -41.37 1.50
C GLU A 283 7.25 -39.88 1.57
N ALA A 284 7.83 -39.14 2.51
CA ALA A 284 7.60 -37.70 2.65
C ALA A 284 8.11 -36.92 1.42
N PHE A 285 9.21 -37.37 0.82
CA PHE A 285 9.72 -36.80 -0.41
C PHE A 285 8.75 -36.99 -1.59
N THR A 286 8.07 -38.13 -1.66
CA THR A 286 7.05 -38.38 -2.69
C THR A 286 5.91 -37.37 -2.60
N GLN A 287 5.39 -37.14 -1.39
CA GLN A 287 4.33 -36.15 -1.17
C GLN A 287 4.83 -34.72 -1.44
N PHE A 288 6.06 -34.40 -1.03
CA PHE A 288 6.69 -33.12 -1.37
C PHE A 288 6.76 -32.91 -2.88
N MET A 289 7.20 -33.91 -3.64
CA MET A 289 7.34 -33.81 -5.10
C MET A 289 5.99 -33.64 -5.81
N GLN A 290 4.91 -34.23 -5.28
CA GLN A 290 3.55 -33.98 -5.78
C GLN A 290 3.15 -32.51 -5.59
N ASN A 291 3.32 -31.97 -4.38
CA ASN A 291 3.03 -30.57 -4.09
C ASN A 291 3.93 -29.62 -4.90
N PHE A 292 5.22 -29.96 -5.02
CA PHE A 292 6.19 -29.20 -5.80
C PHE A 292 5.81 -29.16 -7.28
N ARG A 293 5.28 -30.26 -7.82
CA ARG A 293 4.78 -30.28 -9.19
C ARG A 293 3.60 -29.32 -9.36
N ASP A 294 2.62 -29.36 -8.46
CA ASP A 294 1.39 -28.57 -8.59
C ASP A 294 1.59 -27.08 -8.34
N VAL A 295 2.48 -26.72 -7.40
CA VAL A 295 2.74 -25.33 -7.03
C VAL A 295 3.90 -24.75 -7.81
N CYS A 296 5.01 -25.47 -7.96
CA CYS A 296 6.21 -24.92 -8.59
C CYS A 296 6.23 -25.20 -10.09
N ILE A 297 6.13 -26.44 -10.54
CA ILE A 297 6.32 -26.75 -11.98
C ILE A 297 5.17 -26.21 -12.84
N HIS A 298 3.92 -26.44 -12.42
CA HIS A 298 2.76 -26.02 -13.21
C HIS A 298 2.47 -24.51 -13.13
N GLN A 299 2.75 -23.85 -12.00
CA GLN A 299 2.49 -22.40 -11.86
C GLN A 299 3.70 -21.54 -12.21
N ASP A 300 4.92 -21.94 -11.82
CA ASP A 300 6.14 -21.14 -12.05
C ASP A 300 7.34 -21.98 -12.51
N LYS A 301 7.54 -22.02 -13.82
CA LYS A 301 8.62 -22.79 -14.48
C LYS A 301 10.04 -22.30 -14.16
N ARG A 302 10.22 -21.27 -13.33
CA ARG A 302 11.53 -20.71 -12.96
C ARG A 302 12.08 -21.28 -11.65
N ILE A 303 11.35 -22.17 -10.99
CA ILE A 303 11.78 -22.79 -9.74
C ILE A 303 12.55 -24.08 -10.03
N HIS A 304 13.80 -24.13 -9.57
CA HIS A 304 14.69 -25.26 -9.74
C HIS A 304 14.90 -25.97 -8.40
N LEU A 305 14.72 -27.29 -8.39
CA LEU A 305 14.95 -28.12 -7.21
C LEU A 305 16.25 -28.91 -7.36
N THR A 306 17.16 -28.73 -6.41
CA THR A 306 18.37 -29.55 -6.26
C THR A 306 18.25 -30.40 -5.00
N VAL A 307 18.21 -31.72 -5.18
CA VAL A 307 18.15 -32.67 -4.06
C VAL A 307 19.55 -33.17 -3.73
N VAL A 308 20.03 -32.85 -2.53
CA VAL A 308 21.30 -33.33 -1.99
C VAL A 308 21.00 -34.54 -1.11
N TYR A 309 21.19 -35.74 -1.68
CA TYR A 309 20.89 -36.99 -0.98
C TYR A 309 22.07 -37.49 -0.15
N PHE A 310 21.83 -37.76 1.14
CA PHE A 310 22.82 -38.30 2.06
C PHE A 310 22.59 -39.80 2.28
N GLY A 311 23.53 -40.62 1.79
CA GLY A 311 23.51 -42.07 1.94
C GLY A 311 23.27 -42.82 0.63
N LYS A 312 23.18 -44.15 0.71
CA LYS A 312 22.93 -45.04 -0.45
C LYS A 312 21.56 -45.73 -0.40
N GLU A 313 21.08 -46.02 0.80
CA GLU A 313 19.76 -46.58 1.04
C GLU A 313 18.70 -45.60 0.53
N GLY A 314 17.65 -46.05 -0.16
CA GLY A 314 16.58 -45.19 -0.69
C GLY A 314 16.95 -44.29 -1.89
N LEU A 315 18.22 -44.22 -2.28
CA LEU A 315 18.67 -43.34 -3.39
C LEU A 315 18.06 -43.74 -4.75
N SER A 316 17.89 -45.03 -5.02
CA SER A 316 17.27 -45.52 -6.26
C SER A 316 15.80 -45.12 -6.35
N GLU A 317 15.09 -45.15 -5.22
CA GLU A 317 13.68 -44.74 -5.13
C GLU A 317 13.53 -43.23 -5.36
N VAL A 318 14.38 -42.42 -4.73
CA VAL A 318 14.40 -40.95 -4.95
C VAL A 318 14.69 -40.59 -6.40
N LYS A 319 15.63 -41.28 -7.05
CA LYS A 319 15.90 -41.10 -8.49
C LYS A 319 14.68 -41.44 -9.34
N SER A 320 14.01 -42.55 -9.05
CA SER A 320 12.77 -42.95 -9.73
C SER A 320 11.67 -41.88 -9.59
N ILE A 321 11.49 -41.34 -8.39
CA ILE A 321 10.52 -40.27 -8.11
C ILE A 321 10.87 -39.01 -8.92
N LEU A 322 12.14 -38.58 -8.92
CA LEU A 322 12.58 -37.42 -9.69
C LEU A 322 12.35 -37.59 -11.20
N GLU A 323 12.71 -38.75 -11.75
CA GLU A 323 12.51 -39.08 -13.17
C GLU A 323 11.02 -39.10 -13.55
N SER A 324 10.16 -39.58 -12.65
CA SER A 324 8.71 -39.62 -12.89
C SER A 324 8.11 -38.21 -13.04
N VAL A 325 8.68 -37.22 -12.36
CA VAL A 325 8.22 -35.82 -12.41
C VAL A 325 8.84 -35.06 -13.58
N THR A 326 10.05 -35.42 -14.04
CA THR A 326 10.73 -34.73 -15.16
C THR A 326 10.26 -35.15 -16.56
N ARG A 327 9.62 -36.31 -16.71
CA ARG A 327 9.18 -36.84 -18.02
C ARG A 327 7.85 -36.29 -18.53
N LEU A 328 7.29 -35.27 -17.87
CA LEU A 328 6.02 -34.63 -18.19
C LEU A 328 6.25 -33.19 -18.64
#